data_AF-A0A7C3RGG4-F1
#
_entry.id   AF-A0A7C3RGG4-F1
#
_cell.length_a   1.000
_cell.length_b   1.000
_cell.length_c   1.000
_cell.angle_alpha   90.00
_cell.angle_beta   90.00
_cell.angle_gamma   90.00
#
_symmetry.space_group_name_H-M   'P 1'
#
loop_
_entity.id
_entity.type
_entity.pdbx_description
1 polymer ?
#
loop_
_entity_poly.entity_id
_entity_poly.type
_entity_poly.pdbx_seq_one_letter_code
_entity_poly.pdbx_strand_id
1 'polypeptide(L)'
;MAKIPKVILLIESSRASGRELLKGIAAYAHHYGPWSFYWEPAGLEKAWPVLKTLDADGIILRDVDKLDEVLAFGMPAVVVGHSR
;
A
#
# COMPACT_ATOMS: atom_id res chain seq x y z
N MET A 1 -5.71 -23.15 7.99
CA MET A 1 -6.29 -21.81 7.84
C MET A 1 -5.65 -21.15 6.62
N ALA A 2 -6.43 -20.44 5.81
CA ALA A 2 -5.86 -19.59 4.75
C ALA A 2 -5.04 -18.46 5.41
N LYS A 3 -3.89 -18.11 4.81
CA LYS A 3 -3.04 -17.02 5.29
C LYS A 3 -3.79 -15.68 5.14
N ILE A 4 -3.75 -14.84 6.17
CA ILE A 4 -4.26 -13.45 6.09
C ILE A 4 -3.22 -12.63 5.31
N PRO A 5 -3.57 -12.05 4.15
CA PRO A 5 -2.65 -11.20 3.41
C PRO A 5 -2.30 -9.96 4.23
N LYS A 6 -1.01 -9.66 4.35
CA LYS A 6 -0.49 -8.45 5.01
C LYS A 6 0.01 -7.48 3.97
N VAL A 7 -0.65 -6.34 3.79
CA VAL A 7 -0.34 -5.44 2.67
C VAL A 7 0.03 -4.06 3.17
N ILE A 8 1.13 -3.51 2.64
CA ILE A 8 1.54 -2.13 2.91
C ILE A 8 0.75 -1.21 1.98
N LEU A 9 0.19 -0.13 2.53
CA LEU A 9 -0.50 0.92 1.79
C LEU A 9 0.32 2.21 1.88
N LEU A 10 0.91 2.62 0.76
CA LEU A 10 1.60 3.90 0.60
C LEU A 10 0.70 4.86 -0.18
N ILE A 11 -0.34 5.35 0.48
CA ILE A 11 -1.41 6.14 -0.14
C ILE A 11 -1.70 7.34 0.76
N GLU A 12 -1.48 8.53 0.22
CA GLU A 12 -1.86 9.78 0.88
C GLU A 12 -3.39 9.97 0.92
N SER A 13 -3.89 10.66 1.94
CA SER A 13 -5.33 10.95 2.13
C SER A 13 -5.68 12.44 2.06
N SER A 14 -4.73 13.29 1.71
CA SER A 14 -4.91 14.74 1.50
C SER A 14 -5.82 15.03 0.31
N ARG A 15 -5.74 14.25 -0.77
CA ARG A 15 -6.61 14.40 -1.95
C ARG A 15 -7.80 13.45 -1.91
N ALA A 16 -8.92 13.88 -2.52
CA ALA A 16 -10.13 13.07 -2.62
C ALA A 16 -9.86 11.71 -3.29
N SER A 17 -9.07 11.71 -4.37
CA SER A 17 -8.67 10.49 -5.07
C SER A 17 -7.98 9.45 -4.19
N GLY A 18 -7.10 9.89 -3.27
CA GLY A 18 -6.43 8.97 -2.33
C GLY A 18 -7.40 8.36 -1.32
N ARG A 19 -8.35 9.16 -0.82
CA ARG A 19 -9.42 8.68 0.07
C ARG A 19 -10.36 7.69 -0.64
N GLU A 20 -10.74 7.94 -1.88
CA GLU A 20 -11.58 7.01 -2.65
C GLU A 20 -10.84 5.69 -2.96
N LEU A 21 -9.52 5.75 -3.22
CA LEU A 21 -8.71 4.54 -3.36
C LEU A 21 -8.70 3.70 -2.08
N LEU A 22 -8.46 4.34 -0.92
CA LEU A 22 -8.50 3.67 0.39
C LEU A 22 -9.87 3.04 0.68
N LYS A 23 -10.97 3.73 0.36
CA LYS A 23 -12.33 3.19 0.47
C LYS A 23 -12.52 1.95 -0.39
N GLY A 24 -12.04 1.97 -1.64
CA GLY A 24 -12.10 0.83 -2.55
C GLY A 24 -11.35 -0.40 -2.00
N ILE A 25 -10.15 -0.19 -1.45
CA ILE A 25 -9.36 -1.26 -0.81
C ILE A 25 -10.10 -1.84 0.40
N ALA A 26 -10.66 -0.98 1.26
CA ALA A 26 -11.44 -1.42 2.41
C ALA A 26 -12.71 -2.20 2.01
N ALA A 27 -13.42 -1.75 0.97
CA ALA A 27 -14.58 -2.44 0.42
C ALA A 27 -14.19 -3.82 -0.14
N TYR A 28 -13.06 -3.92 -0.85
CA TYR A 28 -12.57 -5.20 -1.34
C TYR A 28 -12.27 -6.17 -0.18
N ALA A 29 -11.54 -5.73 0.84
CA ALA A 29 -11.29 -6.57 2.02
C ALA A 29 -12.59 -6.99 2.72
N HIS A 30 -13.56 -6.09 2.84
CA HIS A 30 -14.86 -6.42 3.42
C HIS A 30 -15.57 -7.57 2.68
N HIS A 31 -15.47 -7.62 1.34
CA HIS A 31 -16.15 -8.63 0.53
C HIS A 31 -15.36 -9.92 0.32
N TYR A 32 -14.02 -9.88 0.32
CA TYR A 32 -13.17 -11.00 -0.10
C TYR A 32 -12.28 -11.59 1.01
N GLY A 33 -12.58 -11.25 2.26
CA GLY A 33 -12.02 -11.92 3.44
C GLY A 33 -11.06 -11.05 4.24
N PRO A 34 -10.51 -11.57 5.34
CA PRO A 34 -9.66 -10.78 6.20
C PRO A 34 -8.36 -10.42 5.48
N TRP A 35 -8.08 -9.13 5.40
CA TRP A 35 -6.81 -8.56 4.96
C TRP A 35 -6.28 -7.69 6.10
N SER A 36 -4.97 -7.70 6.31
CA SER A 36 -4.29 -6.85 7.27
C SER A 36 -3.52 -5.76 6.52
N PHE A 37 -3.59 -4.53 7.01
CA PHE A 37 -3.00 -3.38 6.33
C PHE A 37 -2.03 -2.63 7.23
N TYR A 38 -0.84 -2.32 6.70
CA TYR A 38 0.07 -1.32 7.26
C TYR A 38 -0.06 -0.05 6.44
N TRP A 39 -0.76 0.94 6.96
CA TRP A 39 -1.00 2.19 6.24
C TRP A 39 -0.01 3.27 6.67
N GLU A 40 0.79 3.76 5.72
CA GLU A 40 1.63 4.94 5.88
C GLU A 40 1.18 6.05 4.92
N PRO A 41 0.56 7.13 5.42
CA PRO A 41 0.15 8.26 4.59
C PRO A 41 1.28 9.23 4.24
N ALA A 42 2.41 9.23 4.99
CA ALA A 42 3.50 10.20 4.80
C ALA A 42 4.48 9.82 3.67
N GLY A 43 4.26 8.69 3.00
CA GLY A 43 5.09 8.23 1.88
C GLY A 43 6.37 7.50 2.32
N LEU A 44 7.19 7.18 1.33
CA LEU A 44 8.26 6.18 1.47
C LEU A 44 9.37 6.58 2.44
N GLU A 45 9.80 7.84 2.45
CA GLU A 45 11.02 8.24 3.16
C GLU A 45 10.97 7.99 4.67
N LYS A 46 9.82 8.25 5.30
CA LYS A 46 9.66 8.07 6.75
C LYS A 46 9.43 6.62 7.12
N ALA A 47 8.73 5.86 6.27
CA ALA A 47 8.41 4.48 6.58
C ALA A 47 9.48 3.49 6.15
N TRP A 48 10.40 3.82 5.24
CA TRP A 48 11.38 2.88 4.68
C TRP A 48 12.13 2.01 5.70
N PRO A 49 12.65 2.56 6.82
CA PRO A 49 13.33 1.75 7.82
C PRO A 49 12.40 0.76 8.52
N VAL A 50 11.14 1.15 8.72
CA VAL A 50 10.10 0.32 9.35
C VAL A 50 9.57 -0.71 8.37
N LEU A 51 9.31 -0.34 7.11
CA LEU A 51 8.76 -1.25 6.11
C LEU A 51 9.66 -2.49 5.93
N LYS A 52 10.99 -2.31 5.93
CA LYS A 52 12.00 -3.40 5.85
C LYS A 52 11.88 -4.45 6.94
N THR A 53 11.29 -4.12 8.09
CA THR A 53 11.11 -5.06 9.20
C THR A 53 9.72 -5.69 9.22
N LEU A 54 8.79 -5.21 8.39
CA LEU A 54 7.44 -5.75 8.32
C LEU A 54 7.42 -7.06 7.54
N ASP A 55 6.79 -8.06 8.14
CA ASP A 55 6.38 -9.30 7.46
C ASP A 55 5.15 -9.02 6.59
N ALA A 56 5.35 -8.35 5.45
CA ALA A 56 4.31 -8.06 4.47
C ALA A 56 4.35 -9.04 3.29
N ASP A 57 3.23 -9.17 2.60
CA ASP A 57 3.03 -10.02 1.43
C ASP A 57 2.99 -9.24 0.12
N GLY A 58 2.83 -7.92 0.20
CA GLY A 58 2.73 -7.04 -0.95
C GLY A 58 2.54 -5.58 -0.58
N ILE A 59 2.55 -4.74 -1.61
CA ILE A 59 2.44 -3.28 -1.46
C ILE A 59 1.47 -2.70 -2.50
N ILE A 60 0.62 -1.77 -2.05
CA ILE A 60 -0.20 -0.92 -2.91
C ILE A 60 0.26 0.51 -2.66
N LEU A 61 0.61 1.19 -3.73
CA LEU A 61 1.18 2.52 -3.67
C LEU A 61 0.57 3.43 -4.70
N ARG A 62 0.42 4.69 -4.32
CA ARG A 62 0.02 5.75 -5.23
C ARG A 62 1.19 6.69 -5.46
N ASP A 63 1.54 6.86 -6.73
CA ASP A 63 2.44 7.90 -7.26
C ASP A 63 3.65 8.17 -6.36
N VAL A 64 4.64 7.27 -6.42
CA VAL A 64 5.91 7.45 -5.72
C VAL A 64 6.97 7.88 -6.72
N ASP A 65 7.61 9.02 -6.45
CA ASP A 65 8.82 9.45 -7.15
C ASP A 65 9.99 8.45 -7.02
N LYS A 66 9.80 7.38 -6.22
CA LYS A 66 10.80 6.37 -5.82
C LYS A 66 10.34 4.94 -6.11
N LEU A 67 9.70 4.72 -7.25
CA LEU A 67 9.18 3.39 -7.63
C LEU A 67 10.29 2.32 -7.61
N ASP A 68 11.48 2.66 -8.08
CA ASP A 68 12.63 1.74 -8.11
C ASP A 68 13.02 1.24 -6.71
N GLU A 69 12.94 2.12 -5.70
CA GLU A 69 13.20 1.73 -4.31
C GLU A 69 12.18 0.68 -3.87
N VAL A 70 10.88 0.95 -4.07
CA VAL A 70 9.79 0.03 -3.72
C VAL A 70 9.94 -1.32 -4.41
N LEU A 71 10.29 -1.33 -5.70
CA LEU A 71 10.47 -2.56 -6.46
C LEU A 71 11.70 -3.36 -5.98
N ALA A 72 12.74 -2.70 -5.47
CA ALA A 72 13.91 -3.37 -4.90
C ALA A 72 13.59 -4.23 -3.66
N PHE A 73 12.39 -4.08 -3.08
CA PHE A 73 11.90 -4.90 -1.97
C PHE A 73 11.57 -6.35 -2.38
N GLY A 74 11.44 -6.61 -3.70
CA GLY A 74 11.16 -7.95 -4.22
C GLY A 74 9.74 -8.46 -3.94
N MET A 75 8.87 -7.59 -3.44
CA MET A 75 7.47 -7.90 -3.16
C MET A 75 6.56 -7.58 -4.35
N PRO A 76 5.44 -8.32 -4.51
CA PRO A 76 4.38 -7.93 -5.43
C PRO A 76 3.89 -6.50 -5.14
N ALA A 77 3.87 -5.66 -6.18
CA ALA A 77 3.52 -4.24 -6.08
C ALA A 77 2.38 -3.88 -7.04
N VAL A 78 1.37 -3.17 -6.53
CA VAL A 78 0.32 -2.53 -7.34
C VAL A 78 0.53 -1.02 -7.31
N VAL A 79 0.87 -0.46 -8.47
CA VAL A 79 1.12 0.98 -8.62
C VAL A 79 -0.10 1.65 -9.23
N VAL A 80 -0.69 2.59 -8.49
CA VAL A 80 -1.80 3.41 -8.97
C VAL A 80 -1.25 4.77 -9.40
N GLY A 81 -1.10 4.96 -10.70
CA GLY A 81 -0.74 6.25 -11.29
C GLY A 81 -1.91 7.23 -11.27
N HIS A 82 -1.61 8.53 -11.32
CA HIS A 82 -2.59 9.56 -11.63
C HIS A 82 -2.07 10.37 -12.82
N SER A 83 -2.87 10.50 -13.88
CA SER A 83 -2.61 11.52 -14.90
C SER A 83 -3.03 12.87 -14.32
N ARG A 84 -2.16 13.88 -14.46
CA ARG A 84 -2.59 15.28 -14.29
C ARG A 84 -3.62 15.65 -15.34
#